data_AF-A0A7X9FAZ8-F1
#
_entry.id   AF-A0A7X9FAZ8-F1
#
_cell.length_a   1.000
_cell.length_b   1.000
_cell.length_c   1.000
_cell.angle_alpha   90.00
_cell.angle_beta   90.00
_cell.angle_gamma   90.00
#
_symmetry.space_group_name_H-M   'P 1'
#
loop_
_entity.id
_entity.type
_entity.pdbx_description
1 polymer ?
#
loop_
_entity_poly.entity_id
_entity_poly.type
_entity_poly.pdbx_seq_one_letter_code
_entity_poly.pdbx_strand_id
1 'polypeptide(L)' 'PEREYLNSAFLALAIAAGITCPIAHPGKSALAVRATDLVRGRDDYAIRYIEAAQKMKKNT' A
#
# COMPACT_ATOMS: atom_id res chain seq x y z
N PRO A 1 -15.68 0.31 -13.08
CA PRO A 1 -16.34 0.54 -11.77
C PRO A 1 -15.35 0.16 -10.67
N GLU A 2 -15.30 0.89 -9.53
CA GLU A 2 -14.51 0.55 -8.34
C GLU A 2 -13.04 0.10 -8.57
N ARG A 3 -12.32 0.82 -9.44
CA ARG A 3 -10.97 0.45 -9.88
C ARG A 3 -9.91 0.44 -8.77
N GLU A 4 -10.19 1.09 -7.65
CA GLU A 4 -9.25 1.19 -6.53
C GLU A 4 -9.02 -0.14 -5.83
N TYR A 5 -10.07 -0.94 -5.62
CA TYR A 5 -9.94 -2.27 -5.03
C TYR A 5 -9.16 -3.20 -5.97
N LEU A 6 -9.49 -3.17 -7.27
CA LEU A 6 -8.80 -3.97 -8.28
C LEU A 6 -7.32 -3.61 -8.39
N ASN A 7 -7.00 -2.32 -8.45
CA ASN A 7 -5.61 -1.85 -8.50
C ASN A 7 -4.85 -2.23 -7.23
N SER A 8 -5.47 -2.10 -6.05
CA SER A 8 -4.84 -2.45 -4.77
C SER A 8 -4.53 -3.94 -4.67
N ALA A 9 -5.48 -4.80 -5.09
CA ALA A 9 -5.27 -6.24 -5.14
C ALA A 9 -4.15 -6.63 -6.12
N PHE A 10 -4.15 -6.04 -7.32
CA PHE A 10 -3.09 -6.26 -8.31
C PHE A 10 -1.72 -5.83 -7.77
N LEU A 11 -1.62 -4.65 -7.15
CA LEU A 11 -0.38 -4.15 -6.56
C LEU A 11 0.15 -5.08 -5.47
N ALA A 12 -0.70 -5.58 -4.58
CA ALA A 12 -0.29 -6.50 -3.52
C ALA A 12 0.31 -7.79 -4.10
N LEU A 13 -0.33 -8.36 -5.13
CA LEU A 13 0.16 -9.55 -5.84
C LEU A 13 1.46 -9.28 -6.59
N ALA A 14 1.56 -8.14 -7.29
CA ALA A 14 2.76 -7.76 -8.04
C ALA A 14 3.96 -7.53 -7.11
N ILE A 15 3.76 -6.92 -5.94
CA ILE A 15 4.80 -6.74 -4.90
C ILE A 15 5.24 -8.10 -4.34
N ALA A 16 4.28 -9.00 -4.09
CA ALA A 16 4.59 -10.37 -3.67
C ALA A 16 5.41 -11.13 -4.73
N ALA A 17 5.18 -10.84 -6.02
CA ALA A 17 5.95 -11.38 -7.14
C ALA A 17 7.30 -10.67 -7.38
N GLY A 18 7.62 -9.60 -6.64
CA GLY A 18 8.92 -8.93 -6.70
C GLY A 18 8.97 -7.60 -7.45
N ILE A 19 7.83 -6.99 -7.80
CA ILE A 19 7.82 -5.64 -8.40
C ILE A 19 8.36 -4.60 -7.41
N THR A 20 9.11 -3.61 -7.90
CA THR A 20 9.77 -2.59 -7.07
C THR A 20 9.25 -1.18 -7.30
N CYS A 21 8.92 -0.79 -8.53
CA CYS A 21 8.51 0.57 -8.87
C CYS A 21 7.28 0.60 -9.82
N PRO A 22 6.08 0.26 -9.32
CA PRO A 22 4.86 0.37 -10.13
C PRO A 22 4.42 1.83 -10.30
N ILE A 23 4.03 2.21 -11.51
CA ILE A 23 3.38 3.51 -11.78
C ILE A 23 1.92 3.42 -11.32
N ALA A 24 1.57 4.13 -10.25
CA ALA A 24 0.24 4.12 -9.67
C ALA A 24 -0.10 5.48 -9.03
N HIS A 25 -1.38 5.70 -8.71
CA HIS A 25 -1.82 6.92 -8.03
C HIS A 25 -1.47 6.89 -6.54
N PRO A 26 -0.47 7.66 -6.06
CA PRO A 26 0.06 7.53 -4.70
C PRO A 26 -0.99 7.83 -3.62
N GLY A 27 -1.87 8.81 -3.84
CA GLY A 27 -2.93 9.15 -2.87
C GLY A 27 -3.95 8.04 -2.60
N LYS A 28 -4.02 7.00 -3.44
CA LYS A 28 -5.00 5.91 -3.33
C LYS A 28 -4.35 4.57 -3.07
N SER A 29 -3.21 4.29 -3.70
CA SER A 29 -2.51 3.00 -3.58
C SER A 29 -1.46 2.94 -2.47
N ALA A 30 -0.99 4.07 -1.92
CA ALA A 30 0.13 4.08 -0.98
C ALA A 30 -0.13 3.26 0.30
N LEU A 31 -1.37 3.28 0.82
CA LEU A 31 -1.71 2.49 2.00
C LEU A 31 -1.69 0.99 1.70
N ALA A 32 -2.19 0.57 0.53
CA ALA A 32 -2.15 -0.82 0.09
C ALA A 32 -0.71 -1.34 -0.10
N VAL A 33 0.18 -0.51 -0.66
CA VAL A 33 1.61 -0.82 -0.79
C VAL A 33 2.26 -1.02 0.57
N ARG A 34 2.08 -0.06 1.49
CA ARG A 34 2.66 -0.15 2.85
C ARG A 34 2.09 -1.32 3.65
N ALA A 35 0.80 -1.60 3.51
CA ALA A 35 0.17 -2.78 4.11
C ALA A 35 0.77 -4.08 3.58
N THR A 36 1.03 -4.15 2.27
CA THR A 36 1.68 -5.30 1.63
C THR A 36 3.11 -5.47 2.15
N ASP A 37 3.89 -4.38 2.21
CA ASP A 37 5.25 -4.40 2.74
C ASP A 37 5.29 -4.85 4.21
N LEU A 38 4.34 -4.41 5.03
CA LEU A 38 4.20 -4.86 6.42
C LEU A 38 3.98 -6.38 6.51
N VAL A 39 3.00 -6.92 5.78
CA VAL A 39 2.72 -8.36 5.77
C VAL A 39 3.91 -9.17 5.22
N ARG A 40 4.70 -8.57 4.33
CA ARG A 40 5.92 -9.16 3.76
C ARG A 40 7.15 -9.06 4.67
N GLY A 41 7.03 -8.47 5.86
CA GLY A 41 8.14 -8.27 6.80
C GLY A 41 9.16 -7.23 6.35
N ARG A 42 8.75 -6.26 5.52
CA ARG A 42 9.60 -5.17 5.00
C ARG A 42 9.40 -3.84 5.72
N ASP A 43 8.58 -3.81 6.77
CA ASP A 43 8.32 -2.64 7.60
C ASP A 43 8.56 -2.98 9.07
N ASP A 44 9.75 -2.65 9.56
CA ASP A 44 10.13 -2.89 10.95
C ASP A 44 9.21 -2.12 11.89
N TYR A 45 8.63 -2.84 12.87
CA TYR A 45 7.69 -2.31 13.85
C TYR A 45 6.43 -1.66 13.25
N ALA A 46 6.10 -1.92 11.98
CA ALA A 46 4.93 -1.38 11.29
C ALA A 46 4.85 0.16 11.26
N ILE A 47 5.98 0.85 11.45
CA ILE A 47 6.02 2.31 11.62
C ILE A 47 5.47 2.99 10.36
N ARG A 48 5.92 2.57 9.18
CA ARG A 48 5.53 3.22 7.92
C ARG A 48 4.04 3.03 7.64
N TYR A 49 3.49 1.85 7.95
CA TYR A 49 2.07 1.59 7.82
C TYR A 49 1.24 2.47 8.78
N ILE A 50 1.61 2.52 10.07
CA ILE A 50 0.89 3.31 11.09
C ILE A 50 0.88 4.79 10.73
N GLU A 51 2.02 5.35 10.33
CA GLU A 51 2.11 6.75 9.90
C GLU A 51 1.20 7.06 8.70
N ALA A 52 1.12 6.15 7.73
CA ALA A 52 0.23 6.33 6.58
C ALA A 52 -1.25 6.25 6.97
N ALA A 53 -1.61 5.30 7.82
CA ALA A 53 -2.97 5.14 8.31
C ALA A 53 -3.43 6.38 9.11
N GLN A 54 -2.56 6.94 9.94
CA GLN A 54 -2.84 8.19 10.67
C GLN A 54 -3.01 9.39 9.74
N LYS A 55 -2.17 9.54 8.71
CA LYS A 55 -2.31 10.60 7.70
C LYS A 55 -3.63 10.52 6.94
N MET A 56 -4.06 9.32 6.55
CA MET A 56 -5.35 9.09 5.90
C MET A 56 -6.52 9.50 6.81
N LYS A 57 -6.47 9.11 8.09
CA LYS A 57 -7.52 9.42 9.07
C LYS A 57 -7.66 10.91 9.37
N LYS A 58 -6.57 11.68 9.26
CA LYS A 58 -6.58 13.14 9.45
C LYS A 58 -7.15 13.90 8.25
N ASN A 59 -7.11 13.31 7.06
CA ASN A 59 -7.61 13.91 5.82
C ASN A 59 -9.09 13.61 5.55
N THR A 60 -9.75 12.85 6.42
CA THR A 60 -11.19 12.58 6.40
C THR A 60 -11.85 13.38 7.51
#